data_AF-A0A8C4TH01-F1
#
_entry.id   AF-A0A8C4TH01-F1
#
_cell.length_a   1.000
_cell.length_b   1.000
_cell.length_c   1.000
_cell.angle_alpha   90.00
_cell.angle_beta   90.00
_cell.angle_gamma   90.00
#
_symmetry.space_group_name_H-M   'P 1'
#
loop_
_entity.id
_entity.type
_entity.pdbx_description
1 polymer ?
#
loop_
_entity_poly.entity_id
_entity_poly.type
_entity_poly.pdbx_seq_one_letter_code
_entity_poly.pdbx_strand_id
1 'polypeptide(L)'
;LELLGLTVSRLISFMFYNISTYHFLYTFSTDTVSVPTIQSNVPNPVEFNDTVTLTCSASGSDVSYRWFNGSSEVSNTQRIHLSADNRTLTISGVLRSDDGPFYCYVYNHVSNNISKPFNLDVKYGPDLPTLSVSLYEQFYAAGSSLILQCSAQSNPTAQYQWFLSGTSLKKRGQEYAAVHTMIDVIDE
;
A
#
# COMPACT_ATOMS: atom_id res chain seq x y z
N LEU A 1 -30.36 -46.16 -18.76
CA LEU A 1 -29.27 -45.17 -18.82
C LEU A 1 -29.61 -44.22 -19.96
N GLU A 2 -30.43 -43.21 -19.69
CA GLU A 2 -30.72 -42.13 -20.62
C GLU A 2 -30.65 -40.85 -19.80
N LEU A 3 -29.55 -40.12 -19.94
CA LEU A 3 -29.46 -38.75 -19.47
C LEU A 3 -29.78 -37.86 -20.68
N LEU A 4 -31.07 -37.68 -20.94
CA LEU A 4 -31.54 -36.68 -21.89
C LEU A 4 -31.40 -35.29 -21.26
N GLY A 5 -30.33 -34.63 -21.70
CA GLY A 5 -30.18 -33.19 -21.95
C GLY A 5 -30.91 -32.19 -21.06
N LEU A 6 -30.12 -31.30 -20.42
CA LEU A 6 -30.29 -29.85 -20.53
C LEU A 6 -28.90 -29.19 -20.31
N THR A 7 -28.32 -28.67 -21.39
CA THR A 7 -27.14 -27.81 -21.36
C THR A 7 -27.53 -26.43 -20.82
N VAL A 8 -27.39 -26.25 -19.51
CA VAL A 8 -27.13 -24.94 -18.88
C VAL A 8 -25.88 -25.09 -18.00
N SER A 9 -24.79 -25.46 -18.69
CA SER A 9 -23.39 -25.08 -18.47
C SER A 9 -22.93 -24.82 -17.02
N ARG A 10 -22.24 -25.82 -16.43
CA ARG A 10 -21.26 -25.77 -15.31
C ARG A 10 -21.67 -26.31 -13.93
N LEU A 11 -22.70 -27.15 -13.84
CA LEU A 11 -23.00 -27.90 -12.63
C LEU A 11 -22.88 -29.41 -12.87
N ILE A 12 -22.11 -30.12 -12.03
CA ILE A 12 -22.11 -31.59 -11.95
C ILE A 12 -23.09 -32.00 -10.86
N SER A 13 -24.09 -32.81 -11.21
CA SER A 13 -25.09 -33.32 -10.26
C SER A 13 -24.85 -34.81 -9.99
N PHE A 14 -24.85 -35.22 -8.72
CA PHE A 14 -24.76 -36.63 -8.31
C PHE A 14 -25.97 -37.03 -7.45
N MET A 15 -26.47 -38.25 -7.68
CA MET A 15 -27.65 -38.82 -7.04
C MET A 15 -27.29 -40.18 -6.44
N PHE A 16 -27.69 -40.47 -5.21
CA PHE A 16 -27.57 -41.80 -4.63
C PHE A 16 -28.81 -42.20 -3.82
N TYR A 17 -29.00 -43.52 -3.68
CA TYR A 17 -30.19 -44.12 -3.06
C TYR A 17 -29.78 -44.89 -1.80
N ASN A 18 -30.53 -44.72 -0.71
CA ASN A 18 -30.47 -45.57 0.49
C ASN A 18 -31.86 -46.20 0.74
N ILE A 19 -31.89 -47.38 1.38
CA ILE A 19 -33.05 -48.26 1.58
C ILE A 19 -34.22 -47.60 2.33
N SER A 20 -33.98 -46.49 3.06
CA SER A 20 -35.03 -45.69 3.75
C SER A 20 -35.47 -44.40 3.02
N THR A 21 -35.02 -44.21 1.76
CA THR A 21 -35.31 -43.09 0.84
C THR A 21 -35.29 -41.67 1.43
N TYR A 22 -34.16 -41.00 1.24
CA TYR A 22 -34.13 -39.57 0.90
C TYR A 22 -33.21 -39.41 -0.31
N HIS A 23 -33.68 -38.66 -1.30
CA HIS A 23 -32.91 -38.36 -2.49
C HIS A 23 -32.07 -37.11 -2.22
N PHE A 24 -30.75 -37.27 -2.11
CA PHE A 24 -29.84 -36.15 -1.98
C PHE A 24 -29.22 -35.86 -3.35
N LEU A 25 -29.51 -34.67 -3.87
CA LEU A 25 -28.93 -34.15 -5.10
C LEU A 25 -27.76 -33.26 -4.70
N TYR A 26 -26.54 -33.71 -4.99
CA TYR A 26 -25.34 -32.90 -4.77
C TYR A 26 -24.97 -32.19 -6.07
N THR A 27 -25.06 -30.87 -6.09
CA THR A 27 -24.60 -30.03 -7.20
C THR A 27 -23.24 -29.44 -6.88
N PHE A 28 -22.24 -29.69 -7.73
CA PHE A 28 -20.93 -29.04 -7.68
C PHE A 28 -20.80 -28.09 -8.87
N SER A 29 -20.41 -26.84 -8.59
CA SER A 29 -20.02 -25.93 -9.66
C SER A 29 -18.64 -26.27 -10.18
N THR A 30 -18.51 -26.33 -11.50
CA THR A 30 -17.21 -26.45 -12.20
C THR A 30 -16.67 -25.09 -12.63
N ASP A 31 -17.24 -23.99 -12.11
CA ASP A 31 -16.75 -22.65 -12.41
C ASP A 31 -15.33 -22.44 -11.91
N THR A 32 -14.46 -22.01 -12.81
CA THR A 32 -13.15 -21.49 -12.43
C THR A 32 -13.30 -20.07 -11.90
N VAL A 33 -12.44 -19.68 -10.96
CA VAL A 33 -12.39 -18.31 -10.45
C VAL A 33 -11.64 -17.43 -11.45
N SER A 34 -12.11 -16.20 -11.70
CA SER A 34 -11.39 -15.23 -12.53
C SER A 34 -10.14 -14.71 -11.82
N VAL A 35 -9.27 -14.04 -12.58
CA VAL A 35 -8.19 -13.23 -11.97
C VAL A 35 -8.83 -12.13 -11.12
N PRO A 36 -8.47 -12.02 -9.83
CA PRO A 36 -9.08 -11.03 -8.95
C PRO A 36 -8.53 -9.62 -9.22
N THR A 37 -9.36 -8.62 -8.94
CA THR A 37 -8.99 -7.21 -8.98
C THR A 37 -9.09 -6.59 -7.60
N ILE A 38 -8.15 -5.71 -7.27
CA ILE A 38 -8.14 -4.96 -6.01
C ILE A 38 -8.56 -3.51 -6.31
N GLN A 39 -9.46 -2.98 -5.50
CA GLN A 39 -9.90 -1.59 -5.55
C GLN A 39 -9.76 -0.97 -4.16
N SER A 40 -9.25 0.26 -4.10
CA SER A 40 -9.20 1.06 -2.87
C SER A 40 -10.34 2.07 -2.83
N ASN A 41 -10.89 2.35 -1.66
CA ASN A 41 -11.80 3.46 -1.43
C ASN A 41 -11.09 4.83 -1.49
N VAL A 42 -9.79 4.89 -1.17
CA VAL A 42 -8.99 6.12 -1.17
C VAL A 42 -7.80 5.97 -2.13
N PRO A 43 -7.67 6.83 -3.16
CA PRO A 43 -6.59 6.73 -4.14
C PRO A 43 -5.24 7.26 -3.64
N ASN A 44 -5.24 8.26 -2.74
CA ASN A 44 -4.02 8.89 -2.20
C ASN A 44 -4.17 9.05 -0.68
N PRO A 45 -4.03 7.96 0.10
CA PRO A 45 -4.27 8.00 1.53
C PRO A 45 -3.19 8.78 2.27
N VAL A 46 -3.58 9.58 3.25
CA VAL A 46 -2.69 10.40 4.08
C VAL A 46 -2.41 9.72 5.42
N GLU A 47 -1.13 9.65 5.78
CA GLU A 47 -0.64 9.02 7.02
C GLU A 47 -1.37 9.55 8.26
N PHE A 48 -1.72 8.63 9.18
CA PHE A 48 -2.48 8.85 10.43
C PHE A 48 -3.93 9.29 10.27
N ASN A 49 -4.30 9.96 9.17
CA ASN A 49 -5.61 10.56 9.00
C ASN A 49 -6.62 9.61 8.34
N ASP A 50 -6.16 8.84 7.35
CA ASP A 50 -7.06 8.06 6.51
C ASP A 50 -7.15 6.60 6.94
N THR A 51 -8.33 6.03 6.71
CA THR A 51 -8.59 4.60 6.81
C THR A 51 -8.83 4.06 5.41
N VAL A 52 -8.00 3.10 5.00
CA VAL A 52 -8.04 2.50 3.67
C VAL A 52 -8.77 1.17 3.75
N THR A 53 -9.72 0.95 2.84
CA THR A 53 -10.37 -0.32 2.61
C THR A 53 -10.06 -0.81 1.20
N LEU A 54 -9.30 -1.88 1.11
CA LEU A 54 -9.03 -2.60 -0.13
C LEU A 54 -10.09 -3.69 -0.30
N THR A 55 -10.75 -3.70 -1.45
CA THR A 55 -11.78 -4.68 -1.81
C THR A 55 -11.28 -5.56 -2.94
N CYS A 56 -11.33 -6.86 -2.73
CA CYS A 56 -10.97 -7.86 -3.74
C CYS A 56 -12.21 -8.42 -4.42
N SER A 57 -12.26 -8.36 -5.74
CA SER A 57 -13.39 -8.83 -6.55
C SER A 57 -12.93 -9.88 -7.55
N ALA A 58 -13.66 -11.00 -7.62
CA ALA A 58 -13.47 -12.07 -8.58
C ALA A 58 -14.82 -12.73 -8.88
N SER A 59 -15.00 -13.22 -10.11
CA SER A 59 -16.16 -14.03 -10.50
C SER A 59 -15.86 -15.50 -10.30
N GLY A 60 -16.83 -16.27 -9.84
CA GLY A 60 -16.73 -17.72 -9.64
C GLY A 60 -17.79 -18.19 -8.64
N SER A 61 -17.97 -19.50 -8.55
CA SER A 61 -18.81 -20.11 -7.52
C SER A 61 -17.99 -20.40 -6.27
N ASP A 62 -18.56 -20.13 -5.09
CA ASP A 62 -17.97 -20.40 -3.76
C ASP A 62 -16.53 -19.88 -3.58
N VAL A 63 -16.30 -18.64 -4.01
CA VAL A 63 -14.97 -18.02 -3.97
C VAL A 63 -14.55 -17.69 -2.54
N SER A 64 -13.37 -18.15 -2.16
CA SER A 64 -12.67 -17.80 -0.92
C SER A 64 -11.52 -16.83 -1.20
N TYR A 65 -11.19 -16.00 -0.21
CA TYR A 65 -10.23 -14.89 -0.33
C TYR A 65 -9.13 -14.96 0.72
N ARG A 66 -7.90 -14.60 0.33
CA ARG A 66 -6.75 -14.38 1.22
C ARG A 66 -5.96 -13.15 0.77
N TRP A 67 -5.44 -12.41 1.74
CA TRP A 67 -4.66 -11.20 1.50
C TRP A 67 -3.20 -11.42 1.85
N PHE A 68 -2.31 -10.86 1.04
CA PHE A 68 -0.88 -10.85 1.27
C PHE A 68 -0.33 -9.42 1.16
N ASN A 69 0.58 -9.07 2.06
CA ASN A 69 1.44 -7.89 1.92
C ASN A 69 2.85 -8.40 1.57
N GLY A 70 3.30 -8.13 0.34
CA GLY A 70 4.45 -8.79 -0.24
C GLY A 70 4.25 -10.31 -0.25
N SER A 71 5.10 -11.03 0.49
CA SER A 71 5.03 -12.50 0.65
C SER A 71 4.31 -12.95 1.93
N SER A 72 3.94 -12.02 2.82
CA SER A 72 3.38 -12.36 4.13
C SER A 72 1.86 -12.32 4.11
N GLU A 73 1.23 -13.38 4.62
CA GLU A 73 -0.23 -13.42 4.75
C GLU A 73 -0.69 -12.42 5.81
N VAL A 74 -1.70 -11.62 5.45
CA VAL A 74 -2.26 -10.59 6.32
C VAL A 74 -3.19 -11.24 7.34
N SER A 75 -3.05 -10.82 8.59
CA SER A 75 -3.90 -11.25 9.70
C SER A 75 -4.49 -10.04 10.41
N ASN A 76 -5.55 -10.28 11.18
CA ASN A 76 -6.19 -9.24 11.98
C ASN A 76 -5.22 -8.72 13.06
N THR A 77 -5.14 -7.40 13.19
CA THR A 77 -4.39 -6.69 14.25
C THR A 77 -5.27 -5.58 14.85
N GLN A 78 -4.70 -4.69 15.66
CA GLN A 78 -5.41 -3.52 16.18
C GLN A 78 -5.79 -2.50 15.09
N ARG A 79 -4.98 -2.41 14.01
CA ARG A 79 -5.22 -1.46 12.90
C ARG A 79 -5.74 -2.15 11.65
N ILE A 80 -5.36 -3.40 11.44
CA ILE A 80 -5.66 -4.16 10.23
C ILE A 80 -6.82 -5.11 10.49
N HIS A 81 -7.89 -5.01 9.72
CA HIS A 81 -9.11 -5.81 9.87
C HIS A 81 -9.55 -6.44 8.54
N LEU A 82 -9.75 -7.75 8.56
CA LEU A 82 -10.35 -8.51 7.47
C LEU A 82 -11.86 -8.65 7.73
N SER A 83 -12.67 -8.54 6.67
CA SER A 83 -14.09 -8.87 6.74
C SER A 83 -14.31 -10.35 7.04
N ALA A 84 -15.53 -10.72 7.47
CA ALA A 84 -15.87 -12.11 7.78
C ALA A 84 -15.69 -13.08 6.59
N ASP A 85 -15.81 -12.58 5.36
CA ASP A 85 -15.57 -13.33 4.12
C ASP A 85 -14.17 -13.10 3.52
N ASN A 86 -13.31 -12.36 4.23
CA ASN A 86 -11.98 -11.92 3.80
C ASN A 86 -11.94 -11.14 2.46
N ARG A 87 -13.09 -10.70 1.94
CA ARG A 87 -13.14 -9.93 0.68
C ARG A 87 -12.57 -8.54 0.82
N THR A 88 -12.65 -7.96 2.02
CA THR A 88 -12.14 -6.62 2.29
C THR A 88 -11.07 -6.64 3.37
N LEU A 89 -10.05 -5.81 3.14
CA LEU A 89 -8.95 -5.55 4.05
C LEU A 89 -9.00 -4.06 4.41
N THR A 90 -9.24 -3.75 5.69
CA THR A 90 -9.30 -2.39 6.22
C THR A 90 -8.07 -2.09 7.05
N ILE A 91 -7.42 -0.97 6.80
CA ILE A 91 -6.24 -0.47 7.52
C ILE A 91 -6.61 0.88 8.12
N SER A 92 -6.82 0.92 9.43
CA SER A 92 -7.16 2.12 10.18
C SER A 92 -5.91 2.92 10.51
N GLY A 93 -5.94 4.23 10.23
CA GLY A 93 -4.79 5.11 10.46
C GLY A 93 -3.57 4.61 9.72
N VAL A 94 -3.62 4.71 8.38
CA VAL A 94 -2.54 4.20 7.51
C VAL A 94 -1.19 4.81 7.89
N LEU A 95 -0.15 3.99 7.80
CA LEU A 95 1.23 4.39 8.06
C LEU A 95 2.07 4.27 6.78
N ARG A 96 3.14 5.04 6.65
CA ARG A 96 4.11 4.86 5.54
C ARG A 96 4.75 3.47 5.51
N SER A 97 4.71 2.73 6.61
CA SER A 97 5.15 1.32 6.68
C SER A 97 4.14 0.34 6.10
N ASP A 98 2.90 0.77 5.87
CA ASP A 98 1.84 -0.04 5.27
C ASP A 98 1.89 0.04 3.74
N ASP A 99 2.87 0.75 3.15
CA ASP A 99 3.10 0.79 1.71
C ASP A 99 3.16 -0.64 1.13
N GLY A 100 2.54 -0.80 -0.03
CA GLY A 100 2.40 -2.08 -0.70
C GLY A 100 3.72 -2.63 -1.27
N PRO A 101 3.67 -3.76 -2.01
CA PRO A 101 2.50 -4.25 -2.74
C PRO A 101 1.60 -5.20 -1.95
N PHE A 102 0.28 -5.00 -2.07
CA PHE A 102 -0.73 -5.98 -1.64
C PHE A 102 -1.16 -6.90 -2.79
N TYR A 103 -1.44 -8.15 -2.44
CA TYR A 103 -1.99 -9.16 -3.35
C TYR A 103 -3.25 -9.79 -2.75
N CYS A 104 -4.20 -10.10 -3.62
CA CYS A 104 -5.37 -10.88 -3.27
C CYS A 104 -5.28 -12.24 -3.97
N TYR A 105 -5.31 -13.29 -3.18
CA TYR A 105 -5.38 -14.67 -3.63
C TYR A 105 -6.82 -15.15 -3.50
N VAL A 106 -7.37 -15.69 -4.59
CA VAL A 106 -8.73 -16.23 -4.64
C VAL A 106 -8.72 -17.67 -5.10
N TYR A 107 -9.58 -18.49 -4.50
CA TYR A 107 -9.67 -19.90 -4.83
C TYR A 107 -11.07 -20.46 -4.57
N ASN A 108 -11.37 -21.54 -5.26
CA ASN A 108 -12.49 -22.43 -4.96
C ASN A 108 -12.02 -23.89 -5.12
N HIS A 109 -12.95 -24.84 -5.10
CA HIS A 109 -12.62 -26.27 -5.25
C HIS A 109 -12.05 -26.65 -6.63
N VAL A 110 -12.15 -25.78 -7.63
CA VAL A 110 -11.81 -26.06 -9.03
C VAL A 110 -10.49 -25.40 -9.44
N SER A 111 -10.26 -24.17 -9.00
CA SER A 111 -9.14 -23.35 -9.47
C SER A 111 -8.74 -22.29 -8.46
N ASN A 112 -7.59 -21.67 -8.69
CA ASN A 112 -7.10 -20.54 -7.92
C ASN A 112 -6.43 -19.51 -8.83
N ASN A 113 -6.41 -18.25 -8.39
CA ASN A 113 -5.79 -17.14 -9.08
C ASN A 113 -5.26 -16.09 -8.08
N ILE A 114 -4.35 -15.24 -8.54
CA ILE A 114 -3.79 -14.12 -7.77
C ILE A 114 -3.93 -12.81 -8.55
N SER A 115 -4.14 -11.71 -7.83
CA SER A 115 -4.27 -10.37 -8.43
C SER A 115 -2.93 -9.88 -8.97
N LYS A 116 -2.99 -8.84 -9.82
CA LYS A 116 -1.85 -7.95 -10.00
C LYS A 116 -1.49 -7.27 -8.66
N PRO A 117 -0.23 -6.86 -8.45
CA PRO A 117 0.15 -6.10 -7.27
C PRO A 117 -0.66 -4.80 -7.18
N PHE A 118 -1.19 -4.52 -6.00
CA PHE A 118 -1.78 -3.22 -5.66
C PHE A 118 -0.79 -2.44 -4.80
N ASN A 119 -0.21 -1.39 -5.35
CA ASN A 119 0.75 -0.55 -4.64
C ASN A 119 -0.02 0.51 -3.84
N LEU A 120 -0.19 0.26 -2.55
CA LEU A 120 -0.62 1.31 -1.63
C LEU A 120 0.51 2.32 -1.51
N ASP A 121 0.22 3.58 -1.81
CA ASP A 121 1.17 4.70 -1.85
C ASP A 121 0.71 5.77 -0.86
N VAL A 122 1.19 5.66 0.38
CA VAL A 122 0.78 6.53 1.48
C VAL A 122 1.50 7.88 1.39
N LYS A 123 0.71 8.95 1.50
CA LYS A 123 1.18 10.34 1.49
C LYS A 123 1.49 10.81 2.89
N TYR A 124 2.64 11.47 3.04
CA TYR A 124 3.12 11.94 4.33
C TYR A 124 4.12 13.08 4.16
N GLY A 125 4.37 13.77 5.27
CA GLY A 125 5.37 14.82 5.37
C GLY A 125 5.00 16.13 4.65
N PRO A 126 5.99 17.03 4.47
CA PRO A 126 7.37 16.86 4.89
C PRO A 126 7.51 16.77 6.41
N ASP A 127 8.28 15.79 6.87
CA ASP A 127 8.65 15.69 8.28
C ASP A 127 9.56 16.87 8.67
N LEU A 128 9.86 17.00 9.96
CA LEU A 128 10.75 18.04 10.46
C LEU A 128 12.10 18.00 9.70
N PRO A 129 12.49 19.09 9.01
CA PRO A 129 13.70 19.08 8.19
C PRO A 129 14.94 18.99 9.06
N THR A 130 15.90 18.21 8.59
CA THR A 130 17.25 18.12 9.14
C THR A 130 18.20 18.96 8.29
N LEU A 131 19.01 19.79 8.94
CA LEU A 131 20.04 20.59 8.28
C LEU A 131 21.40 19.98 8.61
N SER A 132 22.13 19.55 7.58
CA SER A 132 23.51 19.13 7.68
C SER A 132 24.42 20.10 6.94
N VAL A 133 25.67 20.16 7.38
CA VAL A 133 26.73 20.87 6.67
C VAL A 133 27.64 19.78 6.13
N SER A 134 27.96 19.79 4.84
CA SER A 134 28.96 18.86 4.31
C SER A 134 30.34 19.34 4.77
N LEU A 135 30.79 18.82 5.90
CA LEU A 135 32.06 19.18 6.52
C LEU A 135 33.17 18.28 5.96
N TYR A 136 34.15 18.87 5.27
CA TYR A 136 35.45 18.23 5.05
C TYR A 136 36.45 18.61 6.14
N GLU A 137 36.24 19.74 6.85
CA GLU A 137 37.14 20.26 7.87
C GLU A 137 36.39 20.78 9.11
N GLN A 138 37.08 20.79 10.26
CA GLN A 138 36.53 21.09 11.59
C GLN A 138 36.51 22.60 11.90
N PHE A 139 37.27 23.41 11.15
CA PHE A 139 37.37 24.87 11.31
C PHE A 139 37.46 25.53 9.93
N TYR A 140 36.71 26.61 9.73
CA TYR A 140 36.62 27.31 8.45
C TYR A 140 37.21 28.71 8.56
N ALA A 141 38.12 29.03 7.64
CA ALA A 141 38.59 30.40 7.47
C ALA A 141 37.44 31.29 6.96
N ALA A 142 37.47 32.56 7.35
CA ALA A 142 36.66 33.60 6.74
C ALA A 142 36.75 33.55 5.21
N GLY A 143 35.61 33.58 4.53
CA GLY A 143 35.54 33.51 3.07
C GLY A 143 35.50 32.09 2.48
N SER A 144 35.55 31.05 3.30
CA SER A 144 35.35 29.68 2.82
C SER A 144 33.90 29.41 2.41
N SER A 145 33.72 28.50 1.44
CA SER A 145 32.41 28.08 0.94
C SER A 145 31.94 26.84 1.70
N LEU A 146 30.80 26.95 2.36
CA LEU A 146 30.09 25.87 3.06
C LEU A 146 28.94 25.40 2.18
N ILE A 147 28.72 24.09 2.10
CA ILE A 147 27.51 23.55 1.47
C ILE A 147 26.58 23.09 2.59
N LEU A 148 25.44 23.76 2.67
CA LEU A 148 24.33 23.40 3.54
C LEU A 148 23.43 22.44 2.78
N GLN A 149 23.05 21.34 3.41
CA GLN A 149 22.14 20.35 2.86
C GLN A 149 20.94 20.21 3.81
N CYS A 150 19.74 20.41 3.27
CA CYS A 150 18.49 20.22 3.99
C CYS A 150 17.88 18.87 3.60
N SER A 151 17.25 18.15 4.50
CA SER A 151 16.58 16.88 4.16
C SER A 151 15.34 16.69 5.01
N ALA A 152 14.22 16.36 4.36
CA ALA A 152 12.95 16.02 4.99
C ALA A 152 12.36 14.80 4.29
N GLN A 153 11.90 13.82 5.07
CA GLN A 153 11.14 12.69 4.53
C GLN A 153 9.75 13.18 4.13
N SER A 154 9.34 12.88 2.89
CA SER A 154 8.09 13.36 2.33
C SER A 154 7.69 12.53 1.12
N ASN A 155 6.39 12.25 1.00
CA ASN A 155 5.77 11.70 -0.20
C ASN A 155 4.48 12.49 -0.50
N PRO A 156 4.43 13.30 -1.56
CA PRO A 156 5.44 13.48 -2.62
C PRO A 156 6.72 14.18 -2.11
N THR A 157 7.77 14.18 -2.92
CA THR A 157 9.07 14.79 -2.57
C THR A 157 8.93 16.24 -2.12
N ALA A 158 9.58 16.59 -1.01
CA ALA A 158 9.55 17.92 -0.43
C ALA A 158 10.19 18.98 -1.35
N GLN A 159 9.68 20.21 -1.26
CA GLN A 159 10.26 21.37 -1.94
C GLN A 159 10.99 22.26 -0.93
N TYR A 160 12.17 22.74 -1.31
CA TYR A 160 13.05 23.50 -0.42
C TYR A 160 13.21 24.94 -0.91
N GLN A 161 13.19 25.89 0.04
CA GLN A 161 13.49 27.30 -0.19
C GLN A 161 14.38 27.82 0.93
N TRP A 162 15.45 28.51 0.56
CA TRP A 162 16.44 28.99 1.52
C TRP A 162 16.16 30.44 1.95
N PHE A 163 16.32 30.68 3.25
CA PHE A 163 16.18 31.98 3.89
C PHE A 163 17.43 32.26 4.73
N LEU A 164 17.89 33.50 4.72
CA LEU A 164 18.96 34.00 5.58
C LEU A 164 18.39 35.13 6.42
N SER A 165 18.37 34.96 7.75
CA SER A 165 17.84 35.96 8.70
C SER A 165 16.44 36.47 8.32
N GLY A 166 15.56 35.55 7.87
CA GLY A 166 14.20 35.86 7.44
C GLY A 166 14.07 36.39 6.00
N THR A 167 15.17 36.69 5.31
CA THR A 167 15.14 37.15 3.91
C THR A 167 15.25 35.98 2.96
N SER A 168 14.34 35.90 1.97
CA SER A 168 14.39 34.84 0.97
C SER A 168 15.59 35.01 0.04
N LEU A 169 16.39 33.95 -0.10
CA LEU A 169 17.53 33.93 -1.00
C LEU A 169 17.12 33.65 -2.47
N LYS A 170 15.83 33.41 -2.73
CA LYS A 170 15.30 32.93 -4.03
C LYS A 170 16.03 31.69 -4.56
N LYS A 171 16.70 30.94 -3.68
CA LYS A 171 17.34 29.66 -3.97
C LYS A 171 16.40 28.52 -3.62
N ARG A 172 16.27 27.58 -4.56
CA ARG A 172 15.49 26.35 -4.43
C ARG A 172 16.43 25.16 -4.53
N GLY A 173 16.02 24.05 -3.92
CA GLY A 173 16.76 22.80 -3.96
C GLY A 173 17.32 22.43 -2.60
N GLN A 174 17.73 21.17 -2.52
CA GLN A 174 18.15 20.51 -1.30
C GLN A 174 19.47 21.06 -0.73
N GLU A 175 20.30 21.64 -1.59
CA GLU A 175 21.64 22.15 -1.25
C GLU A 175 21.74 23.66 -1.48
N TYR A 176 22.49 24.32 -0.63
CA TYR A 176 22.83 25.74 -0.76
C TYR A 176 24.29 25.98 -0.37
N ALA A 177 25.06 26.52 -1.31
CA ALA A 177 26.42 26.99 -1.05
C ALA A 177 26.35 28.39 -0.40
N ALA A 178 26.73 28.46 0.87
CA ALA A 178 26.87 29.69 1.63
C ALA A 178 28.37 30.04 1.77
N VAL A 179 28.71 31.33 1.78
CA VAL A 179 30.08 31.76 2.10
C VAL A 179 30.10 32.12 3.58
N HIS A 180 31.06 31.58 4.34
CA HIS A 180 31.28 31.96 5.72
C HIS A 180 31.77 33.40 5.78
N THR A 181 30.86 34.34 6.00
CA THR A 181 31.17 35.74 6.26
C THR A 181 31.49 35.91 7.74
N MET A 182 32.61 36.55 8.08
CA MET A 182 32.87 36.98 9.45
C MET A 182 31.67 37.79 9.93
N ILE A 183 31.05 37.37 11.04
CA ILE A 183 30.49 38.37 11.94
C ILE A 183 31.74 39.06 12.45
N ASP A 184 31.96 40.31 12.03
CA ASP A 184 32.93 41.16 12.69
C ASP A 184 32.51 41.16 14.17
N VAL A 185 33.32 40.49 15.00
CA VAL A 185 33.30 40.75 16.43
C VAL A 185 33.68 42.22 16.50
N ILE A 186 32.69 43.07 16.77
CA ILE A 186 32.96 44.43 17.21
C ILE A 186 33.61 44.25 18.57
N ASP A 187 34.94 44.19 18.58
CA ASP A 187 35.72 44.42 19.79
C ASP A 187 35.45 45.88 20.19
N GLU A 188 34.73 46.06 21.31
CA GLU A 188 34.85 47.26 22.16
C GLU A 188 35.80 46.97 23.33
#